data_AF-A0A7T5E3F3-F1
#
_entry.id   AF-A0A7T5E3F3-F1
#
_cell.length_a   1.000
_cell.length_b   1.000
_cell.length_c   1.000
_cell.angle_alpha   90.00
_cell.angle_beta   90.00
_cell.angle_gamma   90.00
#
_symmetry.space_group_name_H-M   'P 1'
#
loop_
_entity.id
_entity.type
_entity.pdbx_description
1 polymer ?
#
loop_
_entity_poly.entity_id
_entity_poly.type
_entity_poly.pdbx_seq_one_letter_code
_entity_poly.pdbx_strand_id
1 'polypeptide(L)'
;MYDVLLHPDAAKTYANADKALAKKIARCLQQLEQTPRFHPNIKALKGEYAGYYRYRIGDYRVIYSVNDDIVQVFVIAIAHRSEAYEP
;
A
#
# COMPACT_ATOMS: atom_id res chain seq x y z
N MET A 1 10.92 8.11 10.15
CA MET A 1 9.66 8.30 9.40
C MET A 1 10.01 8.16 7.94
N TYR A 2 9.35 7.25 7.24
CA TYR A 2 9.51 7.03 5.81
C TYR A 2 8.71 8.05 5.01
N ASP A 3 9.26 8.53 3.90
CA ASP A 3 8.50 9.28 2.90
C ASP A 3 7.62 8.31 2.09
N VAL A 4 6.31 8.57 2.03
CA VAL A 4 5.35 7.69 1.35
C VAL A 4 4.92 8.31 0.03
N LEU A 5 5.42 7.74 -1.06
CA LEU A 5 5.09 8.16 -2.41
C LEU A 5 4.08 7.19 -3.04
N LEU A 6 3.14 7.73 -3.80
CA LEU A 6 2.12 6.95 -4.51
C LEU A 6 2.39 6.97 -6.00
N HIS A 7 2.29 5.80 -6.64
CA HIS A 7 2.15 5.71 -8.09
C HIS A 7 0.92 6.53 -8.53
N PRO A 8 0.93 7.18 -9.72
CA PRO A 8 -0.20 7.97 -10.20
C PRO A 8 -1.55 7.25 -10.13
N ASP A 9 -1.59 5.95 -10.48
CA ASP A 9 -2.82 5.15 -10.39
C ASP A 9 -3.27 4.92 -8.95
N ALA A 10 -2.33 4.65 -8.03
CA ALA A 10 -2.63 4.53 -6.61
C ALA A 10 -3.16 5.85 -6.03
N ALA A 11 -2.57 6.98 -6.42
CA ALA A 11 -3.04 8.31 -6.04
C ALA A 11 -4.45 8.58 -6.59
N LYS A 12 -4.72 8.19 -7.85
CA LYS A 12 -6.04 8.30 -8.47
C LYS A 12 -7.09 7.45 -7.76
N THR A 13 -6.78 6.20 -7.41
CA THR A 13 -7.69 5.35 -6.61
C THR A 13 -7.96 5.99 -5.26
N TYR A 14 -6.93 6.52 -4.58
CA TYR A 14 -7.12 7.19 -3.30
C TYR A 14 -7.99 8.45 -3.42
N ALA A 15 -7.76 9.28 -4.44
CA ALA A 15 -8.54 10.49 -4.67
C ALA A 15 -10.02 10.20 -4.99
N ASN A 16 -10.31 9.10 -5.69
CA ASN A 16 -11.67 8.69 -6.05
C ASN A 16 -12.34 7.80 -4.98
N ALA A 17 -11.64 7.46 -3.90
CA ALA A 17 -12.19 6.62 -2.85
C ALA A 17 -13.33 7.34 -2.13
N ASP A 18 -14.37 6.60 -1.75
CA ASP A 18 -15.39 7.13 -0.85
C ASP A 18 -14.77 7.57 0.50
N LYS A 19 -15.50 8.39 1.26
CA LYS A 19 -15.01 8.95 2.53
C LYS A 19 -14.55 7.88 3.52
N ALA A 20 -15.21 6.72 3.56
CA ALA A 20 -14.88 5.66 4.49
C ALA A 20 -13.60 4.91 4.09
N LEU A 21 -13.46 4.61 2.80
CA LEU A 21 -12.27 3.98 2.22
C LEU A 21 -11.07 4.93 2.29
N ALA A 22 -11.23 6.20 1.88
CA ALA A 22 -10.18 7.22 1.96
C ALA A 22 -9.62 7.35 3.38
N LYS A 23 -10.48 7.38 4.40
CA LYS A 23 -10.04 7.41 5.81
C LYS A 23 -9.22 6.19 6.21
N LYS A 24 -9.57 5.00 5.69
CA LYS A 24 -8.82 3.78 5.96
C LYS A 24 -7.47 3.76 5.22
N ILE A 25 -7.43 4.26 3.98
CA ILE A 25 -6.20 4.43 3.20
C ILE A 25 -5.27 5.41 3.90
N ALA A 26 -5.75 6.57 4.34
CA ALA A 26 -4.94 7.55 5.08
C ALA A 26 -4.27 6.93 6.32
N ARG A 27 -5.01 6.13 7.11
CA ARG A 27 -4.46 5.40 8.27
C ARG A 27 -3.41 4.37 7.86
N CYS A 28 -3.61 3.69 6.73
CA CYS A 28 -2.60 2.80 6.17
C CYS A 28 -1.33 3.57 5.83
N LEU A 29 -1.43 4.69 5.10
CA LEU A 29 -0.25 5.50 4.72
C LEU A 29 0.51 6.00 5.95
N GLN A 30 -0.20 6.51 6.97
CA GLN A 30 0.39 6.90 8.25
C GLN A 30 1.10 5.74 8.97
N GLN A 31 0.55 4.52 8.92
CA GLN A 31 1.23 3.34 9.45
C GLN A 31 2.53 3.06 8.68
N LEU A 32 2.51 3.19 7.36
CA LEU A 32 3.68 2.94 6.50
C LEU A 32 4.78 3.98 6.73
N GLU A 33 4.44 5.24 7.01
CA GLU A 33 5.42 6.26 7.41
C GLU A 33 6.21 5.84 8.66
N GLN A 34 5.61 5.08 9.57
CA GLN A 34 6.23 4.74 10.86
C GLN A 34 6.86 3.34 10.87
N THR A 35 6.13 2.33 10.44
CA THR A 35 6.52 0.92 10.52
C THR A 35 6.04 0.16 9.29
N PRO A 36 6.70 0.37 8.14
CA PRO A 36 6.22 -0.16 6.86
C PRO A 36 6.33 -1.68 6.74
N ARG A 37 6.95 -2.39 7.69
CA ARG A 37 7.07 -3.85 7.67
C ARG A 37 6.32 -4.55 8.80
N PHE A 38 5.81 -3.81 9.79
CA PHE A 38 5.27 -4.37 11.03
C PHE A 38 3.88 -3.83 11.33
N HIS A 39 2.87 -4.63 11.00
CA HIS A 39 1.47 -4.43 11.40
C HIS A 39 0.69 -5.72 11.10
N PRO A 40 -0.36 -6.09 11.87
CA PRO A 40 -1.13 -7.32 11.61
C PRO A 40 -1.72 -7.44 10.20
N ASN A 41 -1.95 -6.31 9.53
CA ASN A 41 -2.47 -6.27 8.15
C ASN A 41 -1.38 -6.33 7.08
N ILE A 42 -0.10 -6.26 7.46
CA ILE A 42 1.04 -6.30 6.54
C ILE A 42 1.51 -7.74 6.36
N LYS A 43 1.76 -8.13 5.11
CA LYS A 43 2.48 -9.36 4.78
C LYS A 43 3.49 -9.09 3.67
N ALA A 44 4.70 -9.63 3.81
CA ALA A 44 5.64 -9.72 2.71
C ALA A 44 5.08 -10.64 1.62
N LEU A 45 5.18 -10.22 0.37
CA LEU A 45 4.86 -11.05 -0.79
C LEU A 45 6.02 -12.01 -1.07
N LYS A 46 5.73 -13.07 -1.82
CA LYS A 46 6.65 -14.19 -2.09
C LYS A 46 6.73 -14.46 -3.59
N GLY A 47 7.71 -15.25 -4.01
CA GLY A 47 7.92 -15.61 -5.41
C GLY A 47 8.39 -14.40 -6.22
N GLU A 48 7.79 -14.20 -7.39
CA GLU A 48 8.12 -13.10 -8.31
C GLU A 48 7.89 -11.70 -7.71
N TYR A 49 7.07 -11.61 -6.66
CA TYR A 49 6.81 -10.38 -5.92
C TYR A 49 7.64 -10.26 -4.63
N ALA A 50 8.70 -11.06 -4.46
CA ALA A 50 9.61 -10.91 -3.33
C ALA A 50 10.21 -9.48 -3.30
N GLY A 51 10.28 -8.90 -2.09
CA GLY A 51 10.68 -7.51 -1.90
C GLY A 51 9.50 -6.52 -1.81
N TYR A 52 8.32 -6.93 -2.24
CA TYR A 52 7.08 -6.17 -2.05
C TYR A 52 6.31 -6.63 -0.81
N TYR A 53 5.44 -5.75 -0.34
CA TYR A 53 4.56 -5.95 0.80
C TYR A 53 3.12 -5.64 0.41
N ARG A 54 2.20 -6.24 1.14
CA ARG A 54 0.77 -5.97 1.03
C ARG A 54 0.21 -5.58 2.38
N TYR A 55 -0.43 -4.42 2.44
CA TYR A 55 -1.30 -4.02 3.53
C TYR A 55 -2.77 -4.31 3.18
N ARG A 56 -3.49 -5.03 4.04
CA ARG A 56 -4.93 -5.32 3.85
C ARG A 56 -5.82 -4.26 4.51
N ILE A 57 -6.77 -3.73 3.74
CA ILE A 57 -7.80 -2.78 4.19
C ILE A 57 -9.18 -3.36 3.86
N GLY A 58 -9.70 -4.27 4.69
CA GLY A 58 -10.95 -4.97 4.38
C GLY A 58 -10.83 -5.74 3.06
N ASP A 59 -11.54 -5.25 2.04
CA ASP A 59 -11.54 -5.78 0.68
C ASP A 59 -10.56 -5.08 -0.26
N TYR A 60 -9.82 -4.07 0.19
CA TYR A 60 -8.74 -3.45 -0.59
C TYR A 60 -7.37 -3.94 -0.15
N ARG A 61 -6.40 -3.87 -1.07
CA ARG A 61 -4.99 -4.16 -0.83
C ARG A 61 -4.15 -2.98 -1.29
N VAL A 62 -3.20 -2.58 -0.45
CA VAL A 62 -2.15 -1.64 -0.80
C VAL A 62 -0.89 -2.44 -1.04
N ILE A 63 -0.35 -2.40 -2.26
CA ILE A 63 0.91 -3.05 -2.64
C ILE A 63 2.01 -2.00 -2.67
N TYR A 64 3.10 -2.25 -1.96
CA TYR A 64 4.18 -1.28 -1.80
C TYR A 64 5.55 -1.95 -1.67
N SER A 65 6.60 -1.20 -1.95
CA SER A 65 7.99 -1.55 -1.65
C SER A 65 8.54 -0.59 -0.58
N VAL A 66 9.63 -1.01 0.06
CA VAL A 66 10.33 -0.21 1.07
C VAL A 66 11.79 -0.13 0.68
N ASN A 67 12.30 1.08 0.54
CA ASN A 67 13.71 1.35 0.30
C ASN A 67 14.30 2.05 1.53
N ASP A 68 15.13 1.33 2.28
CA ASP A 68 15.72 1.86 3.51
C ASP A 68 16.88 2.82 3.24
N ASP A 69 17.54 2.71 2.08
CA ASP A 69 18.69 3.56 1.72
C ASP A 69 18.28 5.03 1.59
N ILE A 70 17.06 5.27 1.10
CA ILE A 70 16.47 6.60 0.95
C ILE A 70 15.27 6.84 1.88
N VAL A 71 15.03 5.94 2.84
CA VAL A 71 13.96 6.03 3.84
C VAL A 71 12.60 6.31 3.18
N GLN A 72 12.26 5.52 2.16
CA GLN A 72 11.07 5.69 1.32
C GLN A 72 10.20 4.44 1.27
N VAL A 73 8.89 4.65 1.23
CA VAL A 73 7.88 3.66 0.88
C VAL A 73 7.26 4.09 -0.45
N PHE A 74 7.28 3.21 -1.43
CA PHE A 74 6.61 3.47 -2.70
C PHE A 74 5.38 2.59 -2.81
N VAL A 75 4.19 3.19 -2.91
CA VAL A 75 2.91 2.50 -3.08
C VAL A 75 2.62 2.33 -4.56
N ILE A 76 2.73 1.09 -5.04
CA ILE A 76 2.55 0.72 -6.45
C ILE A 76 1.05 0.72 -6.80
N ALA A 77 0.22 0.13 -5.93
CA ALA A 77 -1.20 -0.04 -6.23
C ALA A 77 -2.07 0.00 -4.98
N ILE A 78 -3.28 0.54 -5.15
CA ILE A 78 -4.40 0.38 -4.23
C ILE A 78 -5.52 -0.25 -5.05
N ALA A 79 -5.83 -1.51 -4.77
CA ALA A 79 -6.73 -2.31 -5.62
C ALA A 79 -7.76 -3.07 -4.78
N HIS A 80 -8.95 -3.28 -5.33
CA HIS A 80 -9.95 -4.13 -4.69
C HIS A 80 -9.54 -5.61 -4.80
N ARG A 81 -9.94 -6.45 -3.85
CA ARG A 81 -9.51 -7.87 -3.78
C ARG A 81 -9.94 -8.69 -4.99
N SER A 82 -11.02 -8.25 -5.66
CA SER A 82 -11.61 -8.88 -6.85
C SER A 82 -11.01 -8.38 -8.15
N GLU A 83 -10.24 -7.29 -8.12
CA GLU A 83 -9.33 -6.94 -9.21
C GLU A 83 -8.15 -7.91 -9.10
N ALA A 84 -8.38 -9.13 -9.57
CA ALA A 84 -7.34 -10.12 -9.71
C ALA A 84 -6.52 -9.70 -10.92
N TYR A 85 -5.37 -9.06 -10.67
CA TYR A 85 -4.26 -8.79 -11.61
C TYR A 85 -4.71 -8.84 -13.08
N GLU A 86 -5.20 -7.72 -13.61
CA GLU A 86 -5.31 -7.62 -15.06
C GLU A 86 -3.89 -7.75 -15.67
N PRO A 87 -3.72 -8.61 -16.68
CA PRO A 87 -2.43 -8.92 -17.29
C PRO A 87 -1.82 -7.73 -18.06
#